data_AF-A0A818MIV3-F1
#
_entry.id   AF-A0A818MIV3-F1
#
_cell.length_a   1.000
_cell.length_b   1.000
_cell.length_c   1.000
_cell.angle_alpha   90.00
_cell.angle_beta   90.00
_cell.angle_gamma   90.00
#
_symmetry.space_group_name_H-M   'P 1'
#
loop_
_entity.id
_entity.type
_entity.pdbx_description
1 polymer ?
#
loop_
_entity_poly.entity_id
_entity_poly.type
_entity_poly.pdbx_seq_one_letter_code
_entity_poly.pdbx_strand_id
1 'polypeptide(L)'
;PYHVWISANQCVWSCGEGTQPDTTTNECVCENGYYEIGTDEFGRRICAKCPEPYHVVTSDKRCVWSCSEGTEPDNTTNECVCQKGYYETGTDGFGRRICSPL
;
A
#
# COMPACT_ATOMS: atom_id res chain seq x y z
N PRO A 1 17.13 14.86 5.52
CA PRO A 1 16.81 16.14 4.84
C PRO A 1 15.34 16.18 4.40
N TYR A 2 14.42 16.30 5.37
CA TYR A 2 12.97 16.37 5.10
C TYR A 2 12.47 17.79 4.86
N HIS A 3 13.35 18.77 5.00
CA HIS A 3 13.06 20.18 4.85
C HIS A 3 14.09 20.81 3.91
N VAL A 4 13.62 21.74 3.08
CA VAL A 4 14.45 22.53 2.17
C VAL A 4 14.07 23.99 2.28
N TRP A 5 15.07 24.87 2.20
CA TRP A 5 14.85 26.32 2.13
C TRP A 5 14.65 26.71 0.66
N ILE A 6 13.54 27.38 0.36
CA ILE A 6 13.22 27.84 -1.00
C ILE A 6 13.44 29.36 -1.12
N SER A 7 13.57 29.83 -2.36
CA SER A 7 13.80 31.26 -2.69
C SER A 7 12.70 32.20 -2.22
N ALA A 8 11.51 31.68 -1.89
CA ALA A 8 10.43 32.42 -1.24
C ALA A 8 10.69 32.72 0.25
N ASN A 9 11.90 32.47 0.75
CA ASN A 9 12.29 32.68 2.14
C ASN A 9 11.46 31.82 3.12
N GLN A 10 11.14 30.61 2.69
CA GLN A 10 10.31 29.65 3.42
C GLN A 10 11.03 28.31 3.54
N CYS A 11 10.82 27.65 4.67
CA CYS A 11 11.20 26.25 4.87
C CYS A 11 10.00 25.38 4.55
N VAL A 12 10.16 24.44 3.63
CA VAL A 12 9.08 23.55 3.18
C VAL A 12 9.50 22.10 3.30
N TRP A 13 8.52 21.21 3.45
CA TRP A 13 8.74 19.78 3.39
C TRP A 13 9.26 19.36 2.01
N SER A 14 10.26 18.49 2.00
CA SER A 14 10.81 17.86 0.81
C SER A 14 10.64 16.35 0.93
N CYS A 15 9.39 15.93 0.84
CA CYS A 15 9.00 14.52 0.85
C CYS A 15 9.10 13.93 -0.57
N GLY A 16 9.50 12.66 -0.66
CA GLY A 16 9.57 11.95 -1.94
C GLY A 16 8.19 11.46 -2.38
N GLU A 17 8.13 10.84 -3.56
CA GLU A 17 6.87 10.35 -4.13
C GLU A 17 6.17 9.32 -3.22
N GLY A 18 4.86 9.45 -3.05
CA GLY A 18 4.03 8.59 -2.20
C GLY A 18 4.30 8.73 -0.70
N THR A 19 4.96 9.81 -0.29
CA THR A 19 5.22 10.13 1.12
C THR A 19 4.56 11.42 1.56
N GLN A 20 4.23 11.50 2.84
CA GLN A 20 3.62 12.65 3.49
C GLN A 20 4.42 13.06 4.74
N PRO A 21 4.37 14.34 5.14
CA PRO A 21 4.91 14.77 6.41
C PRO A 21 4.23 14.10 7.61
N ASP A 22 5.03 13.56 8.53
CA ASP A 22 4.61 13.24 9.89
C ASP A 22 5.16 14.30 10.83
N THR A 23 4.27 15.17 11.29
CA THR A 23 4.62 16.28 12.19
C THR A 23 4.92 15.83 13.63
N THR A 24 4.61 14.57 13.97
CA THR A 24 4.91 13.99 15.29
C THR A 24 6.36 13.54 15.36
N THR A 25 6.81 12.83 14.32
CA THR A 25 8.19 12.32 14.23
C THR A 25 9.14 13.31 13.55
N ASN A 26 8.58 14.33 12.87
CA ASN A 26 9.30 15.30 12.06
C ASN A 26 10.05 14.65 10.86
N GLU A 27 9.44 13.61 10.26
CA GLU A 27 9.96 12.86 9.12
C GLU A 27 8.95 12.82 7.97
N CYS A 28 9.40 12.44 6.76
CA CYS A 28 8.48 12.06 5.68
C CYS A 28 8.22 10.55 5.75
N VAL A 29 6.97 10.13 5.90
CA VAL A 29 6.55 8.72 5.99
C VAL A 29 5.68 8.33 4.79
N CYS A 30 5.57 7.05 4.46
CA CYS A 30 4.65 6.62 3.40
C CYS A 30 3.21 7.05 3.70
N GLU A 31 2.46 7.39 2.66
CA GLU A 31 1.01 7.61 2.76
C GLU A 31 0.27 6.36 3.26
N ASN A 32 -0.95 6.53 3.77
CA ASN A 32 -1.77 5.40 4.19
C ASN A 32 -2.06 4.48 2.99
N GLY A 33 -1.77 3.19 3.14
CA GLY A 33 -1.90 2.21 2.05
C GLY A 33 -0.70 2.18 1.10
N TYR A 34 0.37 2.93 1.38
CA TYR A 34 1.62 2.91 0.62
C TYR A 34 2.73 2.17 1.40
N TYR A 35 3.65 1.56 0.66
CA TYR A 35 4.81 0.86 1.19
C TYR A 35 6.10 1.38 0.57
N GLU A 36 7.20 1.32 1.32
CA GLU A 36 8.50 1.84 0.88
C GLU A 36 9.07 0.96 -0.23
N ILE A 37 9.49 1.59 -1.33
CA ILE A 37 10.09 0.92 -2.50
C ILE A 37 11.54 1.34 -2.76
N GLY A 38 12.06 2.31 -2.00
CA GLY A 38 13.45 2.74 -2.09
C GLY A 38 13.62 4.24 -1.83
N THR A 39 14.65 4.81 -2.44
CA THR A 39 14.96 6.25 -2.37
C THR A 39 15.20 6.85 -3.75
N ASP A 40 14.91 8.14 -3.91
CA ASP A 40 15.26 8.89 -5.12
C ASP A 40 16.74 9.32 -5.16
N GLU A 41 17.13 10.04 -6.21
CA GLU A 41 18.49 10.54 -6.41
C GLU A 41 18.97 11.52 -5.33
N PHE A 42 18.05 12.10 -4.55
CA PHE A 42 18.33 12.99 -3.43
C PHE A 42 18.34 12.25 -2.08
N GLY A 43 18.19 10.93 -2.08
CA GLY A 43 18.12 10.10 -0.89
C GLY A 43 16.80 10.25 -0.12
N ARG A 44 15.73 10.74 -0.77
CA ARG A 44 14.40 10.84 -0.15
C ARG A 44 13.66 9.52 -0.35
N ARG A 45 12.93 9.08 0.68
CA ARG A 45 12.08 7.88 0.63
C ARG A 45 11.06 7.98 -0.52
N ILE A 46 10.88 6.90 -1.26
CA ILE A 46 9.83 6.70 -2.25
C ILE A 46 8.92 5.58 -1.76
N CYS A 47 7.61 5.79 -1.85
CA CYS A 47 6.61 4.76 -1.57
C CYS A 47 5.65 4.59 -2.74
N ALA A 48 5.10 3.38 -2.88
CA ALA A 48 4.10 3.05 -3.89
C ALA A 48 2.80 2.56 -3.23
N LYS A 49 1.66 2.80 -3.88
CA LYS A 49 0.35 2.34 -3.41
C LYS A 49 0.27 0.81 -3.51
N CYS A 50 -0.26 0.16 -2.49
CA CYS A 50 -0.63 -1.25 -2.59
C CYS A 50 -1.77 -1.47 -3.60
N PRO A 51 -1.71 -2.51 -4.45
CA PRO A 51 -2.80 -2.83 -5.35
C PRO A 51 -4.09 -3.18 -4.60
N GLU A 52 -5.14 -2.39 -4.82
CA GLU A 52 -6.47 -2.65 -4.25
C GLU A 52 -7.28 -3.63 -5.13
N PRO A 53 -8.26 -4.37 -4.57
CA PRO A 53 -8.62 -4.46 -3.15
C PRO A 53 -7.85 -5.58 -2.40
N TYR A 54 -7.03 -6.34 -3.11
CA TYR A 54 -6.47 -7.60 -2.61
C TYR A 54 -5.08 -7.49 -2.01
N HIS A 55 -4.53 -6.29 -1.87
CA HIS A 55 -3.33 -6.05 -1.09
C HIS A 55 -3.55 -5.03 0.01
N VAL A 56 -2.86 -5.23 1.13
CA VAL A 56 -2.86 -4.31 2.26
C VAL A 56 -1.43 -4.08 2.75
N VAL A 57 -1.19 -2.92 3.33
CA VAL A 57 0.08 -2.62 4.02
C VAL A 57 0.00 -3.15 5.44
N THR A 58 0.92 -4.05 5.79
CA THR A 58 1.04 -4.60 7.15
C THR A 58 1.78 -3.66 8.10
N SER A 59 1.75 -3.95 9.39
CA SER A 59 2.41 -3.13 10.42
C SER A 59 3.93 -3.01 10.21
N ASP A 60 4.55 -4.04 9.62
CA ASP A 60 5.96 -4.07 9.22
C ASP A 60 6.20 -3.45 7.81
N LYS A 61 5.23 -2.68 7.31
CA LYS A 61 5.34 -1.83 6.11
C LYS A 61 5.53 -2.60 4.80
N ARG A 62 5.06 -3.84 4.72
CA ARG A 62 5.06 -4.63 3.47
C ARG A 62 3.69 -4.63 2.83
N CYS A 63 3.68 -4.66 1.50
CA CYS A 63 2.47 -4.92 0.74
C CYS A 63 2.25 -6.43 0.63
N VAL A 64 1.14 -6.94 1.16
CA VAL A 64 0.87 -8.38 1.17
C VAL A 64 -0.53 -8.68 0.65
N TRP A 65 -0.71 -9.89 0.13
CA TRP A 65 -2.01 -10.42 -0.24
C TRP A 65 -2.99 -10.41 0.94
N SER A 66 -4.20 -9.99 0.65
CA SER A 66 -5.31 -9.83 1.58
C SER A 66 -6.48 -10.67 1.08
N CYS A 67 -6.27 -11.95 0.75
CA CYS A 67 -7.33 -12.83 0.29
C CYS A 67 -8.36 -13.14 1.40
N SER A 68 -9.62 -13.31 1.03
CA SER A 68 -10.70 -13.69 1.97
C SER A 68 -10.95 -15.19 1.95
N GLU A 69 -11.96 -15.65 2.68
CA GLU A 69 -12.32 -17.06 2.80
C GLU A 69 -12.56 -17.72 1.43
N GLY A 70 -12.00 -18.91 1.23
CA GLY A 70 -12.14 -19.71 0.01
C GLY A 70 -11.43 -19.15 -1.23
N THR A 71 -10.59 -18.11 -1.06
CA THR A 71 -9.81 -17.52 -2.16
C THR A 71 -8.32 -17.81 -2.06
N GLU A 72 -7.61 -17.69 -3.18
CA GLU A 72 -6.16 -17.79 -3.29
C GLU A 72 -5.59 -16.71 -4.23
N PRO A 73 -4.33 -16.27 -4.04
CA PRO A 73 -3.68 -15.33 -4.94
C PRO A 73 -3.54 -15.87 -6.37
N ASP A 74 -3.93 -15.07 -7.36
CA ASP A 74 -3.53 -15.25 -8.75
C ASP A 74 -2.58 -14.14 -9.18
N ASN A 75 -1.30 -14.48 -9.34
CA ASN A 75 -0.27 -13.53 -9.77
C ASN A 75 -0.43 -13.07 -11.23
N THR A 76 -1.28 -13.73 -12.03
CA THR A 76 -1.55 -13.35 -13.43
C THR A 76 -2.48 -12.14 -13.49
N THR A 77 -3.58 -12.22 -12.75
CA THR A 77 -4.59 -11.16 -12.69
C THR A 77 -4.29 -10.14 -11.58
N ASN A 78 -3.38 -10.47 -10.67
CA ASN A 78 -3.10 -9.71 -9.46
C ASN A 78 -4.35 -9.55 -8.55
N GLU A 79 -5.20 -10.57 -8.52
CA GLU A 79 -6.42 -10.65 -7.72
C GLU A 79 -6.45 -11.92 -6.84
N CYS A 80 -7.31 -11.93 -5.82
CA CYS A 80 -7.66 -13.18 -5.14
C CYS A 80 -8.83 -13.85 -5.86
N VAL A 81 -8.61 -15.06 -6.37
CA VAL A 81 -9.59 -15.87 -7.10
C VAL A 81 -10.12 -17.00 -6.22
N CYS A 82 -11.28 -17.57 -6.55
CA CYS A 82 -11.76 -18.74 -5.82
C CYS A 82 -10.78 -19.91 -5.98
N GLN A 83 -10.55 -20.64 -4.90
CA GLN A 83 -9.79 -21.89 -4.95
C GLN A 83 -10.44 -22.89 -5.90
N LYS A 84 -9.65 -23.82 -6.43
CA LYS A 84 -10.17 -24.89 -7.26
C LYS A 84 -11.30 -25.66 -6.54
N GLY A 85 -12.48 -25.71 -7.16
CA GLY A 85 -13.66 -26.38 -6.61
C GLY A 85 -14.54 -25.50 -5.70
N TYR A 86 -14.25 -24.21 -5.61
CA TYR A 86 -15.06 -23.22 -4.90
C TYR A 86 -15.79 -22.31 -5.89
N TYR A 87 -16.89 -21.69 -5.45
CA TYR A 87 -17.62 -20.66 -6.20
C TYR A 87 -17.85 -19.42 -5.34
N GLU A 88 -17.94 -18.26 -5.98
CA GLU A 88 -18.17 -16.98 -5.30
C GLU A 88 -19.55 -16.95 -4.66
N THR A 89 -19.60 -16.70 -3.36
CA THR A 89 -20.83 -16.62 -2.56
C THR A 89 -21.13 -15.20 -2.05
N GLY A 90 -20.16 -14.30 -2.12
CA GLY A 90 -20.36 -12.90 -1.76
C GLY A 90 -19.06 -12.12 -1.61
N THR A 91 -19.13 -11.01 -0.87
CA THR A 91 -17.97 -10.19 -0.49
C THR A 91 -17.96 -9.92 1.01
N ASP A 92 -16.77 -9.72 1.59
CA ASP A 92 -16.64 -9.33 2.99
C ASP A 92 -16.78 -7.80 3.20
N GLY A 93 -16.65 -7.35 4.45
CA GLY A 93 -16.76 -5.93 4.82
C GLY A 93 -15.70 -5.00 4.20
N PHE A 94 -14.68 -5.56 3.54
CA PHE A 94 -13.66 -4.83 2.78
C PHE A 94 -13.89 -4.92 1.27
N GLY A 95 -14.99 -5.52 0.82
CA GLY A 95 -15.33 -5.70 -0.59
C GLY A 95 -14.56 -6.82 -1.28
N ARG A 96 -13.90 -7.70 -0.52
CA ARG A 96 -13.09 -8.81 -1.07
C ARG A 96 -13.98 -10.03 -1.31
N ARG A 97 -13.77 -10.74 -2.42
CA ARG A 97 -14.50 -11.97 -2.78
C ARG A 97 -14.42 -13.02 -1.67
N ILE A 98 -15.56 -13.62 -1.33
CA ILE A 98 -15.70 -14.83 -0.49
C ILE A 98 -16.14 -15.97 -1.40
N CYS A 99 -15.52 -17.14 -1.26
CA CYS A 99 -15.93 -18.34 -1.97
C CYS A 99 -16.22 -19.50 -1.00
N SER A 100 -17.08 -20.43 -1.43
CA SER A 100 -17.39 -21.64 -0.68
C SER A 100 -17.29 -22.89 -1.56
N PRO A 101 -17.06 -24.08 -0.99
CA PRO A 101 -17.01 -25.32 -1.75
C PRO A 101 -18.31 -25.57 -2.52
N LEU A 102 -18.20 -26.11 -3.74
CA LEU A 102 -19.33 -26.60 -4.54
C LEU A 102 -20.09 -27.75 -3.85
#